data_AF-A0A7W7L7M7-F1
#
_entry.id   AF-A0A7W7L7M7-F1
#
_cell.length_a   1.000
_cell.length_b   1.000
_cell.length_c   1.000
_cell.angle_alpha   90.00
_cell.angle_beta   90.00
_cell.angle_gamma   90.00
#
_symmetry.space_group_name_H-M   'P 1'
#
loop_
_entity.id
_entity.type
_entity.pdbx_description
1 polymer ?
#
loop_
_entity_poly.entity_id
_entity_poly.type
_entity_poly.pdbx_seq_one_letter_code
_entity_poly.pdbx_strand_id
1 'polypeptide(L)'
;MSERQRKGRVAAILGGALTLTLPLAAQMAHADQKVLVTVANGYFTQPELDGARWDGATPAHWEGDGRTVSREAAQHPGEIQAATLGALSTTLRDVKAGARMTVLYEVSPTTRPGCSADAREFTIGVGSLKADRTTERAPGDRKPNWKEQSFPFTAKENAPTVTFAGKGDAACGPMLANVRAYRDDPPGDADPCAGDKPGTACGGAREKDPCKTSEGSEKPQACGGVTDNQSEMQRCKPKITTDNSCLDEVATDGRREKDLINGQETKIGKFNDRKRESDPARAVDDACSTPLSGLPPFKKDHYVFLPTGCEPSP
;
A
#
# COMPACT_ATOMS: atom_id res chain seq x y z
N MET A 1 21.53 53.66 40.74
CA MET A 1 20.52 54.74 40.76
C MET A 1 20.49 55.42 39.39
N SER A 2 19.28 55.72 38.88
CA SER A 2 18.92 56.30 37.56
C SER A 2 19.03 55.31 36.38
N GLU A 3 17.97 54.69 35.86
CA GLU A 3 16.57 55.08 35.61
C GLU A 3 16.45 56.25 34.62
N ARG A 4 16.34 55.92 33.32
CA ARG A 4 15.66 56.76 32.31
C ARG A 4 14.92 55.92 31.28
N GLN A 5 13.61 56.14 31.29
CA GLN A 5 12.56 55.60 30.46
C GLN A 5 12.80 55.84 28.95
N ARG A 6 12.53 54.81 28.13
CA ARG A 6 12.05 55.00 26.76
C ARG A 6 10.77 54.19 26.58
N LYS A 7 9.64 54.90 26.73
CA LYS A 7 8.30 54.43 26.36
C LYS A 7 8.16 54.56 24.84
N GLY A 8 8.23 53.43 24.13
CA GLY A 8 7.85 53.33 22.72
C GLY A 8 6.36 53.03 22.59
N ARG A 9 5.65 53.87 21.84
CA ARG A 9 4.20 53.83 21.63
C ARG A 9 3.81 52.60 20.80
N VAL A 10 2.88 51.80 21.31
CA VAL A 10 2.17 50.75 20.56
C VAL A 10 1.00 51.42 19.82
N ALA A 11 1.04 51.40 18.49
CA ALA A 11 -0.09 51.78 17.64
C ALA A 11 -0.92 50.53 17.35
N ALA A 12 -2.14 50.48 17.88
CA ALA A 12 -3.13 49.47 17.56
C ALA A 12 -3.84 49.87 16.26
N ILE A 13 -3.71 49.04 15.22
CA ILE A 13 -4.50 49.15 13.99
C ILE A 13 -5.63 48.11 14.07
N LEU A 14 -6.82 48.59 14.37
CA LEU A 14 -8.09 47.89 14.18
C LEU A 14 -8.48 48.00 12.71
N GLY A 15 -8.26 46.94 11.93
CA GLY A 15 -8.63 46.84 10.51
C GLY A 15 -9.62 45.71 10.30
N GLY A 16 -10.78 46.02 9.70
CA GLY A 16 -11.99 45.21 9.69
C GLY A 16 -11.91 43.86 8.97
N ALA A 17 -12.69 42.91 9.48
CA ALA A 17 -12.90 41.60 8.89
C ALA A 17 -13.95 41.69 7.77
N LEU A 18 -13.51 41.51 6.52
CA LEU A 18 -14.36 41.21 5.38
C LEU A 18 -14.60 39.69 5.34
N THR A 19 -15.82 39.26 5.67
CA THR A 19 -16.25 37.87 5.56
C THR A 19 -16.61 37.55 4.10
N LEU A 20 -15.65 36.98 3.36
CA LEU A 20 -15.88 36.35 2.05
C LEU A 20 -16.46 34.95 2.28
N THR A 21 -17.79 34.83 2.22
CA THR A 21 -18.48 33.53 2.14
C THR A 21 -18.41 33.01 0.70
N LEU A 22 -17.36 32.25 0.40
CA LEU A 22 -17.32 31.42 -0.80
C LEU A 22 -18.14 30.13 -0.55
N PRO A 23 -19.00 29.70 -1.50
CA PRO A 23 -19.67 28.42 -1.41
C PRO A 23 -18.64 27.29 -1.62
N LEU A 24 -18.21 26.65 -0.52
CA LEU A 24 -17.58 25.33 -0.56
C LEU A 24 -18.64 24.29 -0.97
N ALA A 25 -18.98 24.24 -2.25
CA ALA A 25 -19.75 23.16 -2.81
C ALA A 25 -18.78 22.05 -3.28
N ALA A 26 -18.66 21.03 -2.43
CA ALA A 26 -18.39 19.64 -2.80
C ALA A 26 -17.31 19.40 -3.88
N GLN A 27 -16.05 19.70 -3.58
CA GLN A 27 -15.00 18.79 -4.03
C GLN A 27 -15.12 17.56 -3.13
N MET A 28 -15.93 16.61 -3.58
CA MET A 28 -16.05 15.33 -2.90
C MET A 28 -14.65 14.77 -2.71
N ALA A 29 -14.32 14.53 -1.45
CA ALA A 29 -13.17 13.77 -1.04
C ALA A 29 -13.28 12.37 -1.67
N HIS A 30 -12.78 12.22 -2.90
CA HIS A 30 -12.14 10.98 -3.28
C HIS A 30 -10.95 10.88 -2.34
N ALA A 31 -11.16 10.20 -1.21
CA ALA A 31 -10.10 9.87 -0.29
C ALA A 31 -9.00 9.22 -1.15
N ASP A 32 -7.84 9.89 -1.23
CA ASP A 32 -6.67 9.42 -1.96
C ASP A 32 -6.40 7.98 -1.50
N GLN A 33 -6.85 7.01 -2.28
CA GLN A 33 -6.65 5.62 -1.96
C GLN A 33 -5.20 5.31 -2.32
N LYS A 34 -4.33 5.46 -1.33
CA LYS A 34 -2.92 5.13 -1.46
C LYS A 34 -2.77 3.63 -1.50
N VAL A 35 -2.34 3.11 -2.64
CA VAL A 35 -2.01 1.68 -2.80
C VAL A 35 -0.58 1.47 -2.35
N LEU A 36 -0.37 0.61 -1.37
CA LEU A 36 0.96 0.26 -0.90
C LEU A 36 1.74 -0.45 -2.02
N VAL A 37 2.96 0.01 -2.28
CA VAL A 37 3.92 -0.63 -3.17
C VAL A 37 5.02 -1.26 -2.34
N THR A 38 5.31 -2.52 -2.62
CA THR A 38 6.32 -3.29 -1.90
C THR A 38 7.71 -2.70 -2.08
N VAL A 39 8.35 -2.35 -0.95
CA VAL A 39 9.78 -2.02 -0.89
C VAL A 39 10.49 -3.23 -0.28
N ALA A 40 11.32 -3.91 -1.07
CA ALA A 40 12.04 -5.08 -0.59
C ALA A 40 12.91 -4.71 0.61
N ASN A 41 12.71 -5.38 1.75
CA ASN A 41 13.43 -5.15 2.99
C ASN A 41 13.42 -3.66 3.44
N GLY A 42 12.30 -2.94 3.27
CA GLY A 42 12.18 -1.53 3.67
C GLY A 42 12.32 -1.25 5.17
N TYR A 43 12.18 -2.30 6.00
CA TYR A 43 12.41 -2.25 7.46
C TYR A 43 13.83 -2.71 7.86
N PHE A 44 14.69 -3.02 6.88
CA PHE A 44 16.06 -3.45 7.09
C PHE A 44 16.20 -4.64 8.04
N THR A 45 15.23 -5.56 8.10
CA THR A 45 15.24 -6.75 8.97
C THR A 45 16.28 -7.78 8.54
N GLN A 46 16.85 -7.65 7.35
CA GLN A 46 17.87 -8.55 6.82
C GLN A 46 19.15 -7.79 6.40
N PRO A 47 20.35 -8.23 6.86
CA PRO A 47 20.55 -9.28 7.85
C PRO A 47 20.00 -8.89 9.23
N GLU A 48 19.57 -9.87 10.00
CA GLU A 48 19.24 -9.65 11.41
C GLU A 48 20.53 -9.47 12.21
N LEU A 49 20.55 -8.48 13.08
CA LEU A 49 21.68 -8.14 13.94
C LEU A 49 21.24 -8.12 15.40
N ASP A 50 21.93 -8.90 16.22
CA ASP A 50 21.80 -8.85 17.66
C ASP A 50 22.71 -7.79 18.28
N GLY A 51 22.38 -7.35 19.50
CA GLY A 51 23.22 -6.44 20.26
C GLY A 51 23.20 -5.01 19.71
N ALA A 52 24.04 -4.15 20.26
CA ALA A 52 24.23 -2.76 19.79
C ALA A 52 25.30 -2.69 18.68
N ARG A 53 24.99 -3.19 17.48
CA ARG A 53 25.88 -3.21 16.31
C ARG A 53 25.60 -2.11 15.29
N TRP A 54 26.68 -1.58 14.72
CA TRP A 54 26.71 -0.48 13.74
C TRP A 54 27.34 -0.87 12.39
N ASP A 55 27.82 -2.10 12.28
CA ASP A 55 28.74 -2.58 11.24
C ASP A 55 28.18 -3.80 10.48
N GLY A 56 26.86 -3.89 10.37
CA GLY A 56 26.20 -4.96 9.61
C GLY A 56 26.59 -4.97 8.13
N ALA A 57 26.21 -6.03 7.41
CA ALA A 57 26.34 -6.04 5.95
C ALA A 57 25.40 -5.00 5.30
N THR A 58 25.54 -4.80 3.99
CA THR A 58 24.54 -4.06 3.21
C THR A 58 23.18 -4.76 3.36
N PRO A 59 22.07 -4.03 3.57
CA PRO A 59 20.76 -4.65 3.72
C PRO A 59 20.40 -5.53 2.51
N ALA A 60 19.80 -6.70 2.74
CA ALA A 60 19.40 -7.60 1.66
C ALA A 60 18.43 -6.88 0.70
N HIS A 61 18.59 -7.09 -0.62
CA HIS A 61 17.84 -6.41 -1.69
C HIS A 61 18.10 -4.91 -1.86
N TRP A 62 19.12 -4.39 -1.19
CA TRP A 62 19.65 -3.06 -1.41
C TRP A 62 21.06 -3.14 -2.00
N GLU A 63 21.40 -2.15 -2.80
CA GLU A 63 22.73 -1.98 -3.36
C GLU A 63 23.43 -0.78 -2.74
N GLY A 64 24.76 -0.81 -2.67
CA GLY A 64 25.59 0.27 -2.16
C GLY A 64 26.38 -0.09 -0.91
N ASP A 65 26.91 0.94 -0.23
CA ASP A 65 27.87 0.82 0.88
C ASP A 65 27.27 1.15 2.26
N GLY A 66 25.98 1.50 2.31
CA GLY A 66 25.25 1.61 3.58
C GLY A 66 25.22 0.29 4.35
N ARG A 67 25.21 0.38 5.68
CA ARG A 67 25.36 -0.78 6.58
C ARG A 67 24.15 -0.90 7.49
N THR A 68 23.63 -2.11 7.67
CA THR A 68 22.54 -2.35 8.62
C THR A 68 23.00 -2.01 10.04
N VAL A 69 22.13 -1.35 10.79
CA VAL A 69 22.27 -0.99 12.20
C VAL A 69 21.22 -1.77 12.98
N SER A 70 21.67 -2.49 14.00
CA SER A 70 20.81 -3.27 14.90
C SER A 70 19.74 -2.41 15.58
N ARG A 71 18.66 -3.05 16.05
CA ARG A 71 17.54 -2.36 16.73
C ARG A 71 18.03 -1.58 17.96
N GLU A 72 18.89 -2.20 18.76
CA GLU A 72 19.43 -1.64 20.00
C GLU A 72 20.34 -0.44 19.76
N ALA A 73 21.15 -0.47 18.69
CA ALA A 73 21.99 0.67 18.29
C ALA A 73 21.17 1.79 17.64
N ALA A 74 20.21 1.44 16.78
CA ALA A 74 19.36 2.40 16.08
C ALA A 74 18.42 3.16 17.01
N GLN A 75 18.04 2.57 18.15
CA GLN A 75 17.12 3.13 19.13
C GLN A 75 15.87 3.73 18.48
N HIS A 76 15.38 3.07 17.43
CA HIS A 76 14.18 3.49 16.72
C HIS A 76 12.96 3.30 17.64
N PRO A 77 12.02 4.27 17.76
CA PRO A 77 10.84 4.13 18.63
C PRO A 77 9.96 2.91 18.30
N GLY A 78 9.98 2.48 17.05
CA GLY A 78 9.30 1.27 16.59
C GLY A 78 10.08 -0.04 16.79
N GLU A 79 11.22 -0.01 17.50
CA GLU A 79 12.06 -1.18 17.77
C GLU A 79 12.50 -1.95 16.50
N ILE A 80 12.76 -1.21 15.42
CA ILE A 80 13.22 -1.76 14.13
C ILE A 80 14.70 -1.47 13.88
N GLN A 81 15.29 -2.24 12.97
CA GLN A 81 16.64 -1.98 12.46
C GLN A 81 16.64 -0.75 11.54
N ALA A 82 17.82 -0.20 11.35
CA ALA A 82 18.06 0.92 10.44
C ALA A 82 19.21 0.59 9.48
N ALA A 83 19.56 1.53 8.61
CA ALA A 83 20.80 1.49 7.85
C ALA A 83 21.52 2.85 7.92
N THR A 84 22.85 2.84 7.98
CA THR A 84 23.64 4.05 7.75
C THR A 84 23.63 4.42 6.26
N LEU A 85 23.63 5.72 5.96
CA LEU A 85 23.67 6.23 4.60
C LEU A 85 25.09 6.62 4.19
N GLY A 86 25.76 5.72 3.48
CA GLY A 86 26.69 6.08 2.41
C GLY A 86 25.87 6.36 1.15
N ALA A 87 25.85 5.45 0.20
CA ALA A 87 24.86 5.34 -0.87
C ALA A 87 24.08 4.02 -0.71
N LEU A 88 22.75 4.09 -0.77
CA LEU A 88 21.85 2.94 -0.78
C LEU A 88 20.80 3.10 -1.88
N SER A 89 20.53 2.03 -2.61
CA SER A 89 19.46 2.01 -3.61
C SER A 89 18.63 0.75 -3.60
N THR A 90 17.36 0.89 -3.98
CA THR A 90 16.40 -0.22 -4.14
C THR A 90 15.47 0.03 -5.32
N THR A 91 15.00 -1.05 -5.94
CA THR A 91 14.12 -1.00 -7.12
C THR A 91 12.67 -1.28 -6.74
N LEU A 92 11.75 -0.41 -7.16
CA LEU A 92 10.31 -0.56 -6.92
C LEU A 92 9.64 -1.40 -8.01
N ARG A 93 9.78 -2.73 -7.94
CA ARG A 93 9.48 -3.67 -9.05
C ARG A 93 8.07 -3.59 -9.64
N ASP A 94 7.06 -3.28 -8.82
CA ASP A 94 5.64 -3.29 -9.22
C ASP A 94 5.11 -1.92 -9.70
N VAL A 95 6.00 -1.01 -10.07
CA VAL A 95 5.66 0.34 -10.54
C VAL A 95 5.78 0.45 -12.06
N LYS A 96 4.78 1.06 -12.70
CA LYS A 96 4.77 1.37 -14.12
C LYS A 96 5.15 2.82 -14.39
N ALA A 97 5.76 3.08 -15.55
CA ALA A 97 5.98 4.44 -16.03
C ALA A 97 4.65 5.23 -16.04
N GLY A 98 4.68 6.50 -15.65
CA GLY A 98 3.52 7.37 -15.51
C GLY A 98 2.82 7.31 -14.15
N ALA A 99 3.10 6.31 -13.31
CA ALA A 99 2.51 6.21 -11.97
C ALA A 99 2.97 7.38 -11.07
N ARG A 100 2.02 7.99 -10.36
CA ARG A 100 2.29 8.97 -9.29
C ARG A 100 2.61 8.20 -8.02
N MET A 101 3.74 8.52 -7.42
CA MET A 101 4.33 7.76 -6.34
C MET A 101 4.72 8.70 -5.20
N THR A 102 4.63 8.21 -3.98
CA THR A 102 5.19 8.84 -2.78
C THR A 102 6.03 7.83 -2.02
N VAL A 103 7.32 8.11 -1.85
CA VAL A 103 8.18 7.35 -0.91
C VAL A 103 8.10 8.01 0.46
N LEU A 104 7.75 7.23 1.49
CA LEU A 104 7.84 7.62 2.89
C LEU A 104 9.02 6.90 3.54
N TYR A 105 9.76 7.59 4.38
CA TYR A 105 10.94 7.04 5.03
C TYR A 105 11.25 7.82 6.31
N GLU A 106 11.89 7.17 7.28
CA GLU A 106 12.30 7.80 8.53
C GLU A 106 13.82 8.02 8.52
N VAL A 107 14.26 9.19 8.96
CA VAL A 107 15.67 9.54 9.04
C VAL A 107 16.06 10.10 10.39
N SER A 108 17.33 9.90 10.75
CA SER A 108 17.94 10.44 11.96
C SER A 108 19.42 10.67 11.75
N PRO A 109 20.08 11.65 12.39
CA PRO A 109 21.53 11.66 12.42
C PRO A 109 22.02 10.44 13.22
N THR A 110 23.13 9.83 12.82
CA THR A 110 23.74 8.77 13.64
C THR A 110 24.17 9.31 15.00
N THR A 111 23.96 8.50 16.03
CA THR A 111 24.39 8.78 17.40
C THR A 111 25.47 7.82 17.86
N ARG A 112 26.13 7.15 16.90
CA ARG A 112 27.29 6.28 17.13
C ARG A 112 28.33 7.00 18.00
N PRO A 113 28.92 6.33 19.01
CA PRO A 113 30.00 6.91 19.80
C PRO A 113 31.11 7.48 18.90
N GLY A 114 31.51 8.73 19.17
CA GLY A 114 32.51 9.46 18.39
C GLY A 114 31.94 10.35 17.29
N CYS A 115 30.67 10.19 16.92
CA CYS A 115 30.01 11.08 15.96
C CYS A 115 29.37 12.30 16.66
N SER A 116 29.33 13.44 15.97
CA SER A 116 28.59 14.60 16.47
C SER A 116 27.08 14.38 16.31
N ALA A 117 26.31 14.94 17.23
CA ALA A 117 24.85 14.89 17.24
C ALA A 117 24.20 15.87 16.24
N ASP A 118 24.99 16.51 15.38
CA ASP A 118 24.54 17.54 14.46
C ASP A 118 23.68 16.96 13.32
N ALA A 119 22.91 17.84 12.70
CA ALA A 119 22.14 17.53 11.50
C ALA A 119 23.05 16.99 10.37
N ARG A 120 22.56 16.00 9.62
CA ARG A 120 23.29 15.35 8.53
C ARG A 120 22.59 15.58 7.21
N GLU A 121 23.35 15.96 6.19
CA GLU A 121 22.83 16.12 4.85
C GLU A 121 22.84 14.80 4.09
N PHE A 122 21.84 14.64 3.22
CA PHE A 122 21.77 13.55 2.26
C PHE A 122 20.97 13.98 1.04
N THR A 123 21.00 13.17 0.00
CA THR A 123 20.20 13.33 -1.21
C THR A 123 19.32 12.10 -1.38
N ILE A 124 18.05 12.30 -1.71
CA ILE A 124 17.17 11.25 -2.23
C ILE A 124 16.93 11.47 -3.71
N GLY A 125 16.81 10.41 -4.51
CA GLY A 125 16.52 10.56 -5.93
C GLY A 125 15.89 9.33 -6.59
N VAL A 126 15.29 9.59 -7.75
CA VAL A 126 14.77 8.59 -8.69
C VAL A 126 15.16 9.02 -10.11
N GLY A 127 16.05 8.26 -10.74
CA GLY A 127 16.64 8.61 -12.02
C GLY A 127 17.29 10.01 -12.00
N SER A 128 16.80 10.92 -12.85
CA SER A 128 17.31 12.30 -12.91
C SER A 128 16.73 13.23 -11.83
N LEU A 129 15.65 12.83 -11.14
CA LEU A 129 15.02 13.64 -10.12
C LEU A 129 15.77 13.44 -8.80
N LYS A 130 16.22 14.53 -8.19
CA LYS A 130 16.96 14.51 -6.92
C LYS A 130 16.45 15.60 -6.00
N ALA A 131 16.54 15.37 -4.71
CA ALA A 131 16.29 16.39 -3.71
C ALA A 131 17.28 16.25 -2.55
N ASP A 132 17.91 17.37 -2.22
CA ASP A 132 18.72 17.47 -1.02
C ASP A 132 17.82 17.57 0.21
N ARG A 133 18.28 16.94 1.28
CA ARG A 133 17.60 16.78 2.55
C ARG A 133 18.58 16.88 3.69
N THR A 134 18.05 17.14 4.87
CA THR A 134 18.81 17.21 6.10
C THR A 134 18.02 16.49 7.19
N THR A 135 18.70 15.72 8.03
CA THR A 135 18.12 15.21 9.27
C THR A 135 18.00 16.34 10.28
N GLU A 136 17.13 16.18 11.26
CA GLU A 136 17.17 17.07 12.41
C GLU A 136 18.36 16.74 13.31
N ARG A 137 18.81 17.70 14.12
CA ARG A 137 19.83 17.46 15.15
C ARG A 137 19.31 16.47 16.20
N ALA A 138 20.16 15.59 16.70
CA ALA A 138 19.83 14.75 17.87
C ALA A 138 19.76 15.62 19.15
N PRO A 139 18.77 15.40 20.03
CA PRO A 139 18.69 16.04 21.33
C PRO A 139 19.95 15.86 22.19
N GLY A 140 20.09 16.68 23.22
CA GLY A 140 21.30 16.74 24.06
C GLY A 140 21.69 15.44 24.77
N ASP A 141 20.78 14.47 24.86
CA ASP A 141 21.04 13.13 25.39
C ASP A 141 21.64 12.17 24.36
N ARG A 142 21.95 12.66 23.15
CA ARG A 142 22.50 11.89 22.01
C ARG A 142 21.61 10.71 21.63
N LYS A 143 20.29 10.82 21.83
CA LYS A 143 19.35 9.86 21.26
C LYS A 143 19.04 10.21 19.80
N PRO A 144 18.86 9.21 18.93
CA PRO A 144 18.38 9.43 17.57
C PRO A 144 17.08 10.25 17.56
N ASN A 145 17.04 11.28 16.73
CA ASN A 145 15.82 12.06 16.45
C ASN A 145 15.21 11.57 15.14
N TRP A 146 14.39 10.54 15.21
CA TRP A 146 13.74 9.95 14.04
C TRP A 146 12.60 10.85 13.54
N LYS A 147 12.63 11.18 12.24
CA LYS A 147 11.59 11.97 11.57
C LYS A 147 11.16 11.31 10.28
N GLU A 148 9.86 11.16 10.08
CA GLU A 148 9.30 10.77 8.81
C GLU A 148 9.44 11.92 7.79
N GLN A 149 9.86 11.58 6.58
CA GLN A 149 9.92 12.46 5.43
C GLN A 149 9.24 11.79 4.24
N SER A 150 8.86 12.62 3.27
CA SER A 150 8.22 12.17 2.04
C SER A 150 8.96 12.67 0.79
N PHE A 151 8.87 11.88 -0.27
CA PHE A 151 9.41 12.21 -1.58
C PHE A 151 8.43 11.79 -2.68
N PRO A 152 7.58 12.73 -3.15
CA PRO A 152 6.69 12.47 -4.25
C PRO A 152 7.43 12.52 -5.59
N PHE A 153 7.07 11.65 -6.52
CA PHE A 153 7.57 11.65 -7.89
C PHE A 153 6.58 11.01 -8.87
N THR A 154 6.78 11.21 -10.16
CA THR A 154 6.10 10.44 -11.22
C THR A 154 7.13 9.53 -11.88
N ALA A 155 6.87 8.22 -11.93
CA ALA A 155 7.80 7.25 -12.48
C ALA A 155 8.02 7.51 -13.98
N LYS A 156 9.28 7.74 -14.39
CA LYS A 156 9.63 7.94 -15.81
C LYS A 156 9.81 6.62 -16.58
N GLU A 157 9.97 5.52 -15.84
CA GLU A 157 10.23 4.18 -16.36
C GLU A 157 9.52 3.14 -15.49
N ASN A 158 9.44 1.91 -15.99
CA ASN A 158 8.97 0.77 -15.19
C ASN A 158 10.04 0.39 -14.17
N ALA A 159 9.61 -0.04 -12.99
CA ALA A 159 10.50 -0.45 -11.91
C ALA A 159 11.61 0.59 -11.60
N PRO A 160 11.25 1.84 -11.26
CA PRO A 160 12.23 2.88 -11.00
C PRO A 160 13.09 2.52 -9.78
N THR A 161 14.35 2.93 -9.82
CA THR A 161 15.27 2.79 -8.69
C THR A 161 15.26 4.05 -7.84
N VAL A 162 15.04 3.88 -6.53
CA VAL A 162 15.15 4.94 -5.52
C VAL A 162 16.54 4.86 -4.90
N THR A 163 17.20 6.01 -4.78
CA THR A 163 18.54 6.13 -4.20
C THR A 163 18.54 7.12 -3.04
N PHE A 164 19.24 6.78 -1.98
CA PHE A 164 19.56 7.62 -0.83
C PHE A 164 21.08 7.73 -0.73
N ALA A 165 21.62 8.94 -0.63
CA ALA A 165 23.06 9.18 -0.57
C ALA A 165 23.38 10.20 0.53
N GLY A 166 23.97 9.74 1.63
CA GLY A 166 24.52 10.59 2.68
C GLY A 166 25.69 11.43 2.16
N LYS A 167 25.82 12.65 2.68
CA LYS A 167 26.98 13.51 2.42
C LYS A 167 27.97 13.41 3.58
N GLY A 168 29.25 13.24 3.26
CA GLY A 168 30.33 13.17 4.24
C GLY A 168 30.71 11.74 4.63
N ASP A 169 31.12 11.55 5.88
CA ASP A 169 31.56 10.26 6.41
C ASP A 169 30.36 9.31 6.62
N ALA A 170 30.40 8.13 6.01
CA ALA A 170 29.31 7.16 6.07
C ALA A 170 29.09 6.56 7.48
N ALA A 171 30.12 6.51 8.32
CA ALA A 171 30.00 6.03 9.70
C ALA A 171 29.33 7.06 10.63
N CYS A 172 29.57 8.35 10.36
CA CYS A 172 28.96 9.49 11.04
C CYS A 172 27.82 10.17 10.25
N GLY A 173 27.27 9.49 9.24
CA GLY A 173 26.25 10.00 8.33
C GLY A 173 24.81 9.92 8.88
N PRO A 174 23.82 10.20 8.03
CA PRO A 174 22.42 9.97 8.38
C PRO A 174 22.12 8.46 8.45
N MET A 175 21.10 8.12 9.22
CA MET A 175 20.48 6.80 9.27
C MET A 175 19.12 6.84 8.60
N LEU A 176 18.73 5.71 8.02
CA LEU A 176 17.47 5.48 7.31
C LEU A 176 16.72 4.31 7.95
N ALA A 177 15.39 4.42 8.09
CA ALA A 177 14.51 3.38 8.58
C ALA A 177 13.14 3.42 7.86
N ASN A 178 12.37 2.33 7.95
CA ASN A 178 10.94 2.28 7.59
C ASN A 178 10.61 2.85 6.19
N VAL A 179 11.36 2.42 5.18
CA VAL A 179 11.16 2.87 3.80
C VAL A 179 9.94 2.18 3.21
N ARG A 180 8.95 2.98 2.83
CA ARG A 180 7.67 2.55 2.24
C ARG A 180 7.40 3.35 0.98
N ALA A 181 6.67 2.77 0.04
CA ALA A 181 6.24 3.44 -1.17
C ALA A 181 4.73 3.29 -1.34
N TYR A 182 4.09 4.35 -1.82
CA TYR A 182 2.67 4.36 -2.12
C TYR A 182 2.49 4.84 -3.55
N ARG A 183 1.59 4.20 -4.27
CA ARG A 183 1.06 4.71 -5.53
C ARG A 183 -0.20 5.49 -5.21
N ASP A 184 -0.23 6.73 -5.67
CA ASP A 184 -1.48 7.47 -5.76
C ASP A 184 -2.14 6.94 -7.04
N ASP A 185 -3.16 6.09 -6.90
CA ASP A 185 -3.93 5.72 -8.07
C ASP A 185 -4.48 7.01 -8.69
N PRO A 186 -4.38 7.20 -10.02
CA PRO A 186 -5.13 8.28 -10.64
C PRO A 186 -6.59 8.11 -10.19
N PRO A 187 -7.32 9.21 -9.88
CA PRO A 187 -8.73 9.10 -9.51
C PRO A 187 -9.38 8.18 -10.55
N GLY A 188 -9.81 7.00 -10.07
CA GLY A 188 -9.81 5.76 -10.86
C GLY A 188 -10.24 6.03 -12.28
N ASP A 189 -9.37 5.71 -13.25
CA ASP A 189 -9.48 6.01 -14.70
C ASP A 189 -10.84 6.60 -14.97
N ALA A 190 -10.92 7.94 -14.94
CA ALA A 190 -12.18 8.68 -15.03
C ALA A 190 -13.07 7.88 -15.95
N ASP A 191 -14.12 7.28 -15.37
CA ASP A 191 -14.91 6.24 -16.04
C ASP A 191 -15.02 6.68 -17.50
N PRO A 192 -14.60 5.88 -18.49
CA PRO A 192 -14.65 6.33 -19.88
C PRO A 192 -16.05 6.83 -20.27
N CYS A 193 -17.07 6.54 -19.46
CA CYS A 193 -18.44 7.03 -19.51
C CYS A 193 -18.76 8.28 -18.66
N ALA A 194 -17.85 8.84 -17.87
CA ALA A 194 -18.08 9.95 -16.92
C ALA A 194 -18.48 11.28 -17.57
N GLY A 195 -18.40 11.39 -18.90
CA GLY A 195 -18.92 12.51 -19.69
C GLY A 195 -20.16 12.19 -20.53
N ASP A 196 -20.57 10.92 -20.58
CA ASP A 196 -21.66 10.48 -21.43
C ASP A 196 -23.01 10.64 -20.73
N LYS A 197 -24.02 11.11 -21.48
CA LYS A 197 -25.39 11.23 -20.95
C LYS A 197 -25.90 9.85 -20.53
N PRO A 198 -26.69 9.75 -19.43
CA PRO A 198 -27.36 8.51 -19.05
C PRO A 198 -28.08 7.89 -20.26
N GLY A 199 -27.65 6.69 -20.67
CA GLY A 199 -28.21 5.96 -21.82
C GLY A 199 -27.37 5.98 -23.11
N THR A 200 -26.21 6.64 -23.13
CA THR A 200 -25.28 6.57 -24.27
C THR A 200 -24.29 5.45 -24.02
N ALA A 201 -24.25 4.45 -24.90
CA ALA A 201 -23.31 3.32 -24.79
C ALA A 201 -21.87 3.80 -25.00
N CYS A 202 -21.01 3.58 -24.03
CA CYS A 202 -19.62 4.03 -24.04
C CYS A 202 -18.86 3.38 -25.21
N GLY A 203 -18.27 4.22 -26.05
CA GLY A 203 -17.68 3.81 -27.32
C GLY A 203 -16.32 3.13 -27.16
N GLY A 204 -16.31 1.80 -27.11
CA GLY A 204 -15.06 1.03 -27.24
C GLY A 204 -15.27 -0.46 -27.05
N ALA A 205 -15.40 -1.19 -28.16
CA ALA A 205 -15.61 -2.63 -28.26
C ALA A 205 -16.87 -3.16 -27.53
N ARG A 206 -17.93 -3.40 -28.31
CA ARG A 206 -18.98 -4.36 -27.94
C ARG A 206 -18.30 -5.71 -27.74
N GLU A 207 -17.87 -6.00 -26.51
CA GLU A 207 -17.79 -7.37 -26.05
C GLU A 207 -19.19 -7.93 -26.29
N LYS A 208 -19.29 -8.87 -27.25
CA LYS A 208 -20.56 -9.49 -27.63
C LYS A 208 -21.20 -9.96 -26.33
N ASP A 209 -22.35 -9.40 -26.00
CA ASP A 209 -23.18 -9.88 -24.91
C ASP A 209 -23.18 -11.41 -25.00
N PRO A 210 -22.59 -12.12 -24.01
CA PRO A 210 -22.41 -13.56 -24.08
C PRO A 210 -23.76 -14.30 -24.11
N CYS A 211 -24.85 -13.58 -23.85
CA CYS A 211 -26.23 -14.05 -23.94
C CYS A 211 -26.93 -13.64 -25.24
N LYS A 212 -26.33 -12.82 -26.11
CA LYS A 212 -26.80 -12.60 -27.49
C LYS A 212 -26.23 -13.67 -28.41
N THR A 213 -26.97 -14.76 -28.57
CA THR A 213 -26.77 -15.66 -29.71
C THR A 213 -27.30 -15.01 -30.99
N SER A 214 -26.67 -15.32 -32.12
CA SER A 214 -27.26 -15.05 -33.44
C SER A 214 -28.63 -15.72 -33.53
N GLU A 215 -29.59 -15.06 -34.21
CA GLU A 215 -30.94 -15.60 -34.45
C GLU A 215 -30.87 -17.07 -34.88
N GLY A 216 -31.46 -17.96 -34.07
CA GLY A 216 -31.50 -19.41 -34.32
C GLY A 216 -30.53 -20.28 -33.52
N SER A 217 -29.70 -19.71 -32.63
CA SER A 217 -28.79 -20.52 -31.78
C SER A 217 -29.31 -20.64 -30.34
N GLU A 218 -29.32 -21.86 -29.78
CA GLU A 218 -29.70 -22.13 -28.39
C GLU A 218 -28.87 -21.27 -27.43
N LYS A 219 -29.55 -20.56 -26.52
CA LYS A 219 -28.88 -19.71 -25.52
C LYS A 219 -28.10 -20.59 -24.54
N PRO A 220 -26.89 -20.18 -24.10
CA PRO A 220 -26.19 -20.86 -23.02
C PRO A 220 -27.08 -20.96 -21.78
N GLN A 221 -27.13 -22.12 -21.13
CA GLN A 221 -27.97 -22.39 -19.95
C GLN A 221 -27.73 -21.38 -18.80
N ALA A 222 -26.54 -20.80 -18.72
CA ALA A 222 -26.18 -19.74 -17.77
C ALA A 222 -26.93 -18.41 -17.98
N CYS A 223 -27.51 -18.17 -19.16
CA CYS A 223 -28.22 -16.94 -19.51
C CYS A 223 -29.75 -17.03 -19.37
N GLY A 224 -30.30 -18.20 -19.00
CA GLY A 224 -31.74 -18.44 -18.98
C GLY A 224 -32.53 -17.46 -18.11
N GLY A 225 -32.01 -17.09 -16.94
CA GLY A 225 -32.69 -16.15 -16.03
C GLY A 225 -32.39 -14.67 -16.29
N VAL A 226 -31.36 -14.35 -17.06
CA VAL A 226 -30.93 -12.94 -17.25
C VAL A 226 -31.86 -12.23 -18.23
N THR A 227 -32.31 -12.92 -19.29
CA THR A 227 -33.23 -12.30 -20.26
C THR A 227 -34.63 -12.11 -19.71
N ASP A 228 -35.07 -12.95 -18.78
CA ASP A 228 -36.38 -12.83 -18.13
C ASP A 228 -36.39 -11.59 -17.24
N ASN A 229 -35.38 -11.43 -16.38
CA ASN A 229 -35.22 -10.23 -15.55
C ASN A 229 -35.07 -8.95 -16.38
N GLN A 230 -34.35 -9.01 -17.52
CA GLN A 230 -34.20 -7.85 -18.38
C GLN A 230 -35.52 -7.45 -19.08
N SER A 231 -36.34 -8.43 -19.48
CA SER A 231 -37.66 -8.17 -20.04
C SER A 231 -38.69 -7.70 -18.99
N GLU A 232 -38.59 -8.16 -17.75
CA GLU A 232 -39.38 -7.69 -16.61
C GLU A 232 -38.98 -6.26 -16.20
N MET A 233 -37.68 -5.95 -16.13
CA MET A 233 -37.19 -4.58 -15.88
C MET A 233 -37.62 -3.60 -16.98
N GLN A 234 -37.71 -4.03 -18.24
CA GLN A 234 -38.23 -3.19 -19.34
C GLN A 234 -39.74 -2.97 -19.27
N ARG A 235 -40.49 -3.86 -18.59
CA ARG A 235 -41.93 -3.67 -18.31
C ARG A 235 -42.17 -2.66 -17.20
N CYS A 236 -41.21 -2.48 -16.27
CA CYS A 236 -41.17 -1.35 -15.35
C CYS A 236 -40.79 -0.06 -16.09
N LYS A 237 -41.72 0.50 -16.87
CA LYS A 237 -41.56 1.86 -17.38
C LYS A 237 -41.51 2.83 -16.20
N PRO A 238 -40.54 3.76 -16.14
CA PRO A 238 -40.53 4.81 -15.14
C PRO A 238 -41.72 5.73 -15.44
N LYS A 239 -42.86 5.51 -14.79
CA LYS A 239 -43.78 6.61 -14.57
C LYS A 239 -43.05 7.57 -13.64
N ILE A 240 -43.08 8.85 -13.96
CA ILE A 240 -42.54 9.94 -13.12
C ILE A 240 -43.45 10.07 -11.90
N THR A 241 -43.44 9.06 -11.05
CA THR A 241 -44.15 8.95 -9.79
C THR A 241 -43.21 8.21 -8.87
N THR A 242 -43.04 8.72 -7.66
CA THR A 242 -42.13 8.28 -6.59
C THR A 242 -42.38 6.85 -6.06
N ASP A 243 -43.04 6.01 -6.84
CA ASP A 243 -43.50 4.69 -6.45
C ASP A 243 -42.55 3.62 -7.00
N ASN A 244 -41.66 3.14 -6.12
CA ASN A 244 -40.67 2.10 -6.43
C ASN A 244 -41.24 0.68 -6.40
N SER A 245 -42.56 0.52 -6.21
CA SER A 245 -43.23 -0.79 -6.08
C SER A 245 -42.95 -1.75 -7.25
N CYS A 246 -42.77 -1.25 -8.47
CA CYS A 246 -42.40 -2.09 -9.63
C CYS A 246 -40.97 -2.64 -9.50
N LEU A 247 -40.04 -1.85 -8.97
CA LEU A 247 -38.66 -2.31 -8.75
C LEU A 247 -38.59 -3.32 -7.61
N ASP A 248 -39.43 -3.18 -6.58
CA ASP A 248 -39.51 -4.14 -5.48
C ASP A 248 -40.09 -5.50 -5.92
N GLU A 249 -40.92 -5.55 -6.97
CA GLU A 249 -41.42 -6.80 -7.56
C GLU A 249 -40.39 -7.51 -8.45
N VAL A 250 -39.56 -6.74 -9.17
CA VAL A 250 -38.57 -7.29 -10.12
C VAL A 250 -37.22 -7.56 -9.47
N ALA A 251 -36.88 -6.85 -8.39
CA ALA A 251 -35.79 -7.21 -7.52
C ALA A 251 -36.15 -8.53 -6.84
N THR A 252 -35.63 -9.64 -7.37
CA THR A 252 -35.70 -10.94 -6.69
C THR A 252 -35.29 -10.73 -5.23
N ASP A 253 -35.91 -11.46 -4.29
CA ASP A 253 -35.72 -11.36 -2.82
C ASP A 253 -34.26 -11.58 -2.33
N GLY A 254 -33.31 -11.65 -3.25
CA GLY A 254 -31.90 -11.92 -3.03
C GLY A 254 -31.69 -13.32 -2.48
N ARG A 255 -32.63 -14.25 -2.67
CA ARG A 255 -32.54 -15.59 -2.07
C ARG A 255 -31.28 -16.31 -2.49
N ARG A 256 -30.84 -16.16 -3.74
CA ARG A 256 -29.57 -16.75 -4.20
C ARG A 256 -28.36 -16.17 -3.47
N GLU A 257 -28.28 -14.84 -3.35
CA GLU A 257 -27.22 -14.15 -2.63
C GLU A 257 -27.24 -14.50 -1.14
N LYS A 258 -28.44 -14.54 -0.53
CA LYS A 258 -28.66 -14.98 0.86
C LYS A 258 -28.23 -16.43 1.06
N ASP A 259 -28.57 -17.33 0.14
CA ASP A 259 -28.16 -18.74 0.20
C ASP A 259 -26.64 -18.89 0.06
N LEU A 260 -26.00 -18.08 -0.79
CA LEU A 260 -24.54 -18.04 -0.93
C LEU A 260 -23.86 -17.51 0.34
N ILE A 261 -24.39 -16.43 0.94
CA ILE A 261 -23.91 -15.86 2.20
C ILE A 261 -24.07 -16.87 3.33
N ASN A 262 -25.25 -17.46 3.49
CA ASN A 262 -25.53 -18.50 4.49
C ASN A 262 -24.61 -19.72 4.30
N GLY A 263 -24.35 -20.10 3.04
CA GLY A 263 -23.41 -21.15 2.68
C GLY A 263 -21.96 -20.83 3.07
N GLN A 264 -21.54 -19.57 2.95
CA GLN A 264 -20.21 -19.11 3.37
C GLN A 264 -20.09 -19.04 4.90
N GLU A 265 -21.08 -18.48 5.60
CA GLU A 265 -21.12 -18.44 7.06
C GLU A 265 -21.03 -19.85 7.66
N THR A 266 -21.76 -20.81 7.08
CA THR A 266 -21.69 -22.22 7.47
C THR A 266 -20.28 -22.81 7.27
N LYS A 267 -19.59 -22.46 6.19
CA LYS A 267 -18.22 -22.92 5.92
C LYS A 267 -17.21 -22.30 6.89
N ILE A 268 -17.36 -21.02 7.20
CA ILE A 268 -16.51 -20.32 8.18
C ILE A 268 -16.72 -20.88 9.58
N GLY A 269 -17.98 -21.11 9.98
CA GLY A 269 -18.31 -21.78 11.23
C GLY A 269 -17.65 -23.15 11.34
N LYS A 270 -17.80 -24.00 10.32
CA LYS A 270 -17.12 -25.30 10.27
C LYS A 270 -15.59 -25.23 10.30
N PHE A 271 -15.00 -24.17 9.74
CA PHE A 271 -13.55 -23.94 9.81
C PHE A 271 -13.10 -23.53 11.21
N ASN A 272 -13.86 -22.68 11.90
CA ASN A 272 -13.56 -22.24 13.25
C ASN A 272 -13.84 -23.32 14.32
N ASP A 273 -14.85 -24.16 14.09
CA ASP A 273 -15.25 -25.25 14.99
C ASP A 273 -14.40 -26.53 14.79
N ARG A 274 -13.61 -26.61 13.72
CA ARG A 274 -12.51 -27.57 13.67
C ARG A 274 -11.57 -27.23 14.80
N LYS A 275 -11.50 -28.11 15.81
CA LYS A 275 -10.41 -28.09 16.78
C LYS A 275 -9.12 -28.02 15.98
N ARG A 276 -8.42 -26.89 16.07
CA ARG A 276 -7.05 -26.82 15.58
C ARG A 276 -6.30 -27.90 16.35
N GLU A 277 -5.77 -28.89 15.64
CA GLU A 277 -4.90 -29.91 16.24
C GLU A 277 -3.85 -29.16 17.06
N SER A 278 -3.93 -29.27 18.38
CA SER A 278 -2.97 -28.63 19.29
C SER A 278 -1.65 -29.40 19.34
N ASP A 279 -1.55 -30.49 18.58
CA ASP A 279 -0.39 -31.35 18.46
C ASP A 279 0.23 -31.18 17.05
N PRO A 280 1.35 -30.45 16.94
CA PRO A 280 2.04 -30.25 15.67
C PRO A 280 2.45 -31.55 14.97
N ALA A 281 2.71 -32.64 15.71
CA ALA A 281 3.12 -33.90 15.13
C ALA A 281 1.98 -34.56 14.35
N ARG A 282 0.76 -34.55 14.91
CA ARG A 282 -0.44 -35.04 14.21
C ARG A 282 -0.83 -34.21 12.99
N ALA A 283 -0.62 -32.89 13.05
CA ALA A 283 -0.89 -32.02 11.91
C ALA A 283 0.01 -32.35 10.71
N VAL A 284 1.26 -32.78 10.97
CA VAL A 284 2.16 -33.28 9.92
C VAL A 284 1.66 -34.61 9.38
N ASP A 285 1.29 -35.57 10.23
CA ASP A 285 0.76 -36.88 9.79
C ASP A 285 -0.52 -36.76 8.94
N ASP A 286 -1.45 -35.88 9.32
CA ASP A 286 -2.68 -35.61 8.55
C ASP A 286 -2.38 -34.93 7.20
N ALA A 287 -1.40 -34.01 7.18
CA ALA A 287 -0.95 -33.39 5.95
C ALA A 287 -0.27 -34.40 5.01
N CYS A 288 0.51 -35.34 5.56
CA CYS A 288 1.21 -36.36 4.78
C CYS A 288 0.31 -37.53 4.36
N SER A 289 -0.81 -37.79 5.06
CA SER A 289 -1.73 -38.90 4.76
C SER A 289 -2.84 -38.54 3.77
N THR A 290 -2.97 -37.27 3.39
CA THR A 290 -3.95 -36.84 2.38
C THR A 290 -3.55 -37.40 1.00
N PRO A 291 -4.39 -38.24 0.35
CA PRO A 291 -4.04 -38.84 -0.94
C PRO A 291 -3.89 -37.76 -2.01
N LEU A 292 -2.68 -37.64 -2.58
CA LEU A 292 -2.41 -36.75 -3.71
C LEU A 292 -3.02 -37.27 -5.04
N SER A 293 -3.71 -38.41 -5.00
CA SER A 293 -4.41 -39.01 -6.14
C SER A 293 -5.58 -38.12 -6.55
N GLY A 294 -5.37 -37.30 -7.58
CA GLY A 294 -6.38 -36.37 -8.11
C GLY A 294 -5.79 -35.03 -8.56
N LEU A 295 -4.54 -34.74 -8.21
CA LEU A 295 -3.84 -33.57 -8.75
C LEU A 295 -3.45 -33.81 -10.21
N PRO A 296 -3.63 -32.80 -11.10
CA PRO A 296 -3.24 -32.91 -12.50
C PRO A 296 -1.72 -33.17 -12.62
N PRO A 297 -1.27 -33.82 -13.72
CA PRO A 297 0.14 -34.17 -13.89
C PRO A 297 1.03 -32.93 -13.83
N PHE A 298 2.14 -33.08 -13.09
CA PHE A 298 3.10 -32.02 -12.77
C PHE A 298 3.66 -31.34 -14.03
N LYS A 299 3.60 -30.01 -14.07
CA LYS A 299 4.37 -29.18 -15.00
C LYS A 299 5.60 -28.65 -14.28
N LYS A 300 6.75 -28.69 -14.97
CA LYS A 300 8.12 -28.51 -14.43
C LYS A 300 8.39 -27.18 -13.69
N ASP A 301 7.45 -26.25 -13.69
CA ASP A 301 7.66 -24.87 -13.23
C ASP A 301 6.73 -24.46 -12.06
N HIS A 302 5.98 -25.41 -11.48
CA HIS A 302 5.13 -25.16 -10.30
C HIS A 302 5.73 -25.83 -9.06
N TYR A 303 6.27 -25.03 -8.13
CA TYR A 303 6.72 -25.53 -6.83
C TYR A 303 5.51 -25.84 -5.94
N VAL A 304 5.38 -27.10 -5.53
CA VAL A 304 4.55 -27.47 -4.37
C VAL A 304 5.50 -27.55 -3.18
N PHE A 305 5.28 -26.71 -2.17
CA PHE A 305 5.94 -26.87 -0.88
C PHE A 305 5.35 -28.12 -0.22
N LEU A 306 6.08 -29.24 -0.27
CA LEU A 306 5.81 -30.33 0.65
C LEU A 306 6.23 -29.86 2.04
N PRO A 307 5.41 -30.04 3.08
CA PRO A 307 5.84 -29.77 4.44
C PRO A 307 7.06 -30.63 4.76
N THR A 308 8.12 -30.00 5.27
CA THR A 308 9.31 -30.69 5.78
C THR A 308 8.89 -31.68 6.86
N GLY A 309 9.08 -32.98 6.62
CA GLY A 309 8.69 -34.05 7.54
C GLY A 309 7.95 -35.23 6.90
N CYS A 310 7.45 -35.12 5.66
CA CYS A 310 6.80 -36.23 4.96
C CYS A 310 7.76 -37.22 4.28
N GLU A 311 9.03 -37.31 4.70
CA GLU A 311 9.95 -38.27 4.10
C GLU A 311 9.57 -39.70 4.53
N PRO A 312 9.45 -40.64 3.57
CA PRO A 312 9.25 -42.04 3.93
C PRO A 312 10.45 -42.52 4.75
N SER A 313 10.21 -43.00 5.97
CA SER A 313 11.24 -43.73 6.71
C SER A 313 11.69 -44.95 5.89
N PRO A 314 13.00 -45.23 5.81
CA PRO A 314 13.54 -46.37 5.06
C PRO A 314 13.04 -47.72 5.59
#